data_AF-A0A369JD50-F1
#
_entry.id   AF-A0A369JD50-F1
#
_cell.length_a   1.000
_cell.length_b   1.000
_cell.length_c   1.000
_cell.angle_alpha   90.00
_cell.angle_beta   90.00
_cell.angle_gamma   90.00
#
_symmetry.space_group_name_H-M   'P 1'
#
loop_
_entity.id
_entity.type
_entity.pdbx_description
1 polymer ?
#
loop_
_entity_poly.entity_id
_entity_poly.type
_entity_poly.pdbx_seq_one_letter_code
_entity_poly.pdbx_strand_id
1 'polypeptide(L)'
;MACFPGTHGGSLLVADVSSGDKGLAAPLAKDRAPYLLAMLNLVKTWVGCPLSLTSIVERPLWRHSEADIISLENGLATFYTQSFFNYFSRAAIVPHRLISPKA
;
A
#
# COMPACT_ATOMS: atom_id res chain seq x y z
N MET A 1 24.26 -0.61 0.92
CA MET A 1 23.33 0.29 0.21
C MET A 1 22.25 0.66 1.21
N ALA A 2 22.23 1.90 1.72
CA ALA A 2 21.24 2.31 2.71
C ALA A 2 19.92 2.64 2.00
N CYS A 3 18.82 2.01 2.41
CA CYS A 3 17.50 2.13 1.79
C CYS A 3 16.81 3.50 2.01
N PHE A 4 17.48 4.46 2.65
CA PHE A 4 16.93 5.77 2.97
C PHE A 4 17.91 6.85 2.50
N PRO A 5 17.69 7.45 1.32
CA PRO A 5 18.56 8.50 0.82
C PRO A 5 18.30 9.78 1.61
N GLY A 6 19.28 10.18 2.41
CA GLY A 6 19.32 11.51 3.02
C GLY A 6 20.77 11.92 3.23
N THR A 7 21.15 13.07 2.68
CA THR A 7 22.47 13.71 2.82
C THR A 7 22.84 14.08 4.26
N HIS A 8 21.96 13.82 5.23
CA HIS A 8 22.11 14.23 6.64
C HIS A 8 21.73 13.14 7.65
N GLY A 9 22.07 11.88 7.40
CA GLY A 9 21.91 10.83 8.42
C GLY A 9 20.48 10.75 8.97
N GLY A 10 19.48 10.74 8.09
CA GLY A 10 18.09 10.61 8.49
C GLY A 10 17.89 9.33 9.31
N SER A 11 17.52 9.49 10.58
CA SER A 11 17.13 8.38 11.43
C SER A 11 15.86 7.74 10.85
N LEU A 12 15.84 6.41 10.76
CA LEU A 12 14.67 5.58 10.44
C LEU A 12 13.46 5.89 11.36
N LEU A 13 13.72 6.60 12.46
CA LEU A 13 12.81 6.87 13.56
C LEU A 13 12.11 8.23 13.50
N VAL A 14 12.37 9.09 12.50
CA VAL A 14 11.75 10.42 12.43
C VAL A 14 11.02 10.60 11.10
N ALA A 15 9.87 9.95 10.97
CA ALA A 15 8.88 10.33 9.98
C ALA A 15 8.13 11.57 10.50
N ASP A 16 8.00 12.59 9.66
CA ASP A 16 7.16 13.75 9.95
C ASP A 16 5.71 13.29 10.14
N VAL A 17 5.15 13.55 11.33
CA VAL A 17 3.78 13.17 11.71
C VAL A 17 2.75 13.75 10.72
N SER A 18 3.01 14.93 10.16
CA SER A 18 2.10 15.55 9.17
C SER A 18 2.07 14.79 7.83
N SER A 19 3.00 13.87 7.62
CA SER A 19 3.06 12.99 6.46
C SER A 19 2.46 11.60 6.72
N GLY A 20 1.91 11.33 7.90
CA GLY A 20 1.33 10.03 8.28
C GLY A 20 0.14 9.60 7.45
N ASP A 21 -0.65 10.55 6.94
CA ASP A 21 -1.84 10.28 6.12
C ASP A 21 -1.55 10.39 4.61
N LYS A 22 -0.34 10.03 4.19
CA LYS A 22 0.06 9.93 2.77
C LYS A 22 0.24 8.47 2.35
N GLY A 23 0.42 8.23 1.05
CA GLY A 23 0.68 6.88 0.55
C GLY A 23 -0.54 5.97 0.68
N LEU A 24 -0.32 4.75 1.18
CA LEU A 24 -1.39 3.78 1.45
C LEU A 24 -2.31 4.20 2.61
N ALA A 25 -1.87 5.11 3.48
CA ALA A 25 -2.72 5.65 4.55
C ALA A 25 -3.60 6.82 4.06
N ALA A 26 -3.48 7.28 2.81
CA ALA A 26 -4.14 8.50 2.35
C ALA A 26 -5.68 8.46 2.52
N PRO A 27 -6.32 9.59 2.88
CA PRO A 27 -7.75 9.65 3.14
C PRO A 27 -8.57 9.33 1.88
N LEU A 28 -8.17 9.90 0.74
CA LEU A 28 -8.87 9.77 -0.53
C LEU A 28 -8.36 8.56 -1.32
N ALA A 29 -9.29 7.78 -1.89
CA ALA A 29 -8.93 6.59 -2.67
C ALA A 29 -8.00 6.92 -3.85
N LYS A 30 -8.27 8.01 -4.56
CA LYS A 30 -7.44 8.50 -5.66
C LYS A 30 -5.97 8.74 -5.26
N ASP A 31 -5.72 9.16 -4.02
CA ASP A 31 -4.37 9.46 -3.55
C ASP A 31 -3.64 8.17 -3.14
N ARG A 32 -4.37 7.11 -2.79
CA ARG A 32 -3.82 5.76 -2.54
C ARG A 32 -3.50 5.02 -3.83
N ALA A 33 -4.25 5.27 -4.91
CA ALA A 33 -4.21 4.48 -6.15
C ALA A 33 -2.79 4.29 -6.75
N PRO A 34 -1.91 5.30 -6.85
CA PRO A 34 -0.55 5.11 -7.36
C PRO A 34 0.26 4.10 -6.52
N TYR A 35 0.08 4.14 -5.20
CA TYR A 35 0.78 3.27 -4.26
C TYR A 35 0.20 1.85 -4.28
N LEU A 36 -1.12 1.70 -4.44
CA LEU A 36 -1.77 0.40 -4.63
C LEU A 36 -1.29 -0.29 -5.91
N LEU A 37 -1.14 0.45 -7.01
CA LEU A 37 -0.58 -0.12 -8.25
C LEU A 37 0.90 -0.49 -8.11
N ALA A 38 1.69 0.34 -7.44
CA ALA A 38 3.09 0.02 -7.18
C ALA A 38 3.22 -1.25 -6.34
N MET A 39 2.39 -1.39 -5.29
CA MET A 39 2.33 -2.59 -4.47
C MET A 39 1.87 -3.80 -5.29
N LEU A 40 0.79 -3.68 -6.08
CA LEU A 40 0.33 -4.78 -6.95
C LEU A 40 1.39 -5.22 -7.98
N ASN A 41 2.19 -4.30 -8.52
CA ASN A 41 3.31 -4.67 -9.40
C ASN A 41 4.34 -5.56 -8.72
N LEU A 42 4.48 -5.47 -7.39
CA LEU A 42 5.30 -6.37 -6.59
C LEU A 42 4.56 -7.68 -6.31
N VAL A 43 3.34 -7.62 -5.76
CA VAL A 43 2.64 -8.82 -5.29
C VAL A 43 2.19 -9.74 -6.43
N LYS A 44 2.02 -9.21 -7.65
CA LYS A 44 1.67 -10.02 -8.83
C LYS A 44 2.72 -11.06 -9.20
N THR A 45 3.97 -10.89 -8.78
CA THR A 45 5.04 -11.87 -9.01
C THR A 45 5.06 -12.98 -7.96
N TRP A 46 4.21 -12.90 -6.94
CA TRP A 46 4.16 -13.88 -5.87
C TRP A 46 3.31 -15.08 -6.27
N VAL A 47 3.70 -16.25 -5.79
CA VAL A 47 3.00 -17.51 -6.09
C VAL A 47 1.57 -17.43 -5.57
N GLY A 48 0.60 -17.79 -6.42
CA GLY A 48 -0.82 -17.82 -6.06
C GLY A 48 -1.54 -16.47 -6.15
N CYS A 49 -0.93 -15.44 -6.75
CA CYS A 49 -1.61 -14.16 -6.97
C CYS A 49 -2.88 -14.35 -7.85
N PRO A 50 -4.07 -13.95 -7.38
CA PRO A 50 -5.31 -14.12 -8.14
C PRO A 50 -5.31 -13.33 -9.45
N LEU A 51 -5.76 -13.95 -10.54
CA LEU A 51 -5.91 -13.30 -11.85
C LEU A 51 -6.89 -12.12 -11.83
N SER A 52 -7.90 -12.19 -10.95
CA SER A 52 -8.87 -11.11 -10.72
C SER A 52 -8.22 -9.83 -10.18
N LEU A 53 -7.09 -9.96 -9.48
CA LEU A 53 -6.35 -8.82 -8.96
C LEU A 53 -5.49 -8.19 -10.05
N THR A 54 -4.90 -9.00 -10.94
CA THR A 54 -3.99 -8.53 -11.99
C THR A 54 -4.68 -7.90 -13.19
N SER A 55 -5.93 -8.28 -13.49
CA SER A 55 -6.69 -7.74 -14.63
C SER A 55 -7.06 -6.26 -14.49
N ILE A 56 -7.10 -5.74 -13.27
CA ILE A 56 -7.40 -4.33 -12.98
C ILE A 56 -6.26 -3.40 -13.45
N VAL A 57 -5.02 -3.89 -13.48
CA VAL A 57 -3.81 -3.09 -13.80
C VAL A 57 -3.72 -2.68 -15.26
N GLU A 58 -4.42 -3.38 -16.14
CA GLU A 58 -4.35 -3.15 -17.59
C GLU A 58 -5.02 -1.83 -18.00
N ARG A 59 -5.79 -1.20 -17.10
CA ARG A 59 -6.45 0.08 -17.36
C ARG A 59 -5.65 1.25 -16.77
N PRO A 60 -5.52 2.37 -17.50
CA PRO A 60 -4.89 3.58 -16.98
C PRO A 60 -5.55 4.09 -15.69
N LEU A 61 -4.76 4.64 -14.76
CA LEU A 61 -5.22 5.14 -13.46
C LEU A 61 -6.44 6.06 -13.52
N TRP A 62 -6.47 6.96 -14.51
CA TRP A 62 -7.54 7.94 -14.72
C TRP A 62 -8.88 7.32 -15.14
N ARG A 63 -8.91 6.03 -15.51
CA ARG A 63 -10.14 5.30 -15.84
C ARG A 63 -10.72 4.53 -14.65
N HIS A 64 -10.02 4.47 -13.52
CA HIS A 64 -10.53 3.78 -12.33
C HIS A 64 -11.50 4.67 -11.58
N SER A 65 -12.70 4.16 -11.36
CA SER A 65 -13.63 4.77 -10.42
C SER A 65 -13.13 4.58 -8.99
N GLU A 66 -13.67 5.36 -8.04
CA GLU A 66 -13.37 5.15 -6.63
C GLU A 66 -13.72 3.73 -6.16
N ALA A 67 -14.81 3.14 -6.67
CA ALA A 67 -15.20 1.78 -6.38
C ALA A 67 -14.17 0.75 -6.88
N ASP A 68 -13.57 0.98 -8.06
CA ASP A 68 -12.51 0.13 -8.59
C ASP A 68 -11.27 0.18 -7.69
N ILE A 69 -10.89 1.38 -7.22
CA ILE A 69 -9.74 1.55 -6.33
C ILE A 69 -9.97 0.85 -4.98
N ILE A 70 -11.17 0.97 -4.41
CA ILE A 70 -11.53 0.29 -3.15
C ILE A 70 -11.53 -1.24 -3.35
N SER A 71 -12.05 -1.73 -4.48
CA SER A 71 -12.04 -3.16 -4.79
C SER A 71 -10.62 -3.70 -4.91
N LEU A 72 -9.75 -2.97 -5.63
CA LEU A 72 -8.33 -3.26 -5.74
C LEU A 72 -7.65 -3.28 -4.37
N GLU A 73 -7.88 -2.26 -3.55
CA GLU A 73 -7.32 -2.15 -2.19
C GLU A 73 -7.70 -3.35 -1.32
N ASN A 74 -8.97 -3.74 -1.30
CA ASN A 74 -9.46 -4.88 -0.54
C ASN A 74 -8.84 -6.20 -1.01
N GLY A 75 -8.80 -6.43 -2.33
CA GLY A 75 -8.21 -7.63 -2.91
C GLY A 75 -6.71 -7.72 -2.64
N LEU A 76 -6.00 -6.61 -2.78
CA LEU A 76 -4.57 -6.50 -2.55
C LEU A 76 -4.22 -6.71 -1.07
N ALA A 77 -4.95 -6.06 -0.16
CA ALA A 77 -4.77 -6.21 1.28
C ALA A 77 -5.02 -7.67 1.72
N THR A 78 -6.09 -8.29 1.24
CA THR A 78 -6.39 -9.71 1.54
C THR A 78 -5.27 -10.64 1.07
N PHE A 79 -4.84 -10.51 -0.19
CA PHE A 79 -3.80 -11.36 -0.74
C PHE A 79 -2.45 -11.14 -0.05
N TYR A 80 -2.05 -9.88 0.16
CA TYR A 80 -0.79 -9.54 0.82
C TYR A 80 -0.75 -10.05 2.25
N THR A 81 -1.78 -9.78 3.05
CA THR A 81 -1.81 -10.17 4.47
C THR A 81 -1.76 -11.69 4.63
N GLN A 82 -2.52 -12.43 3.81
CA GLN A 82 -2.48 -13.88 3.85
C GLN A 82 -1.13 -14.43 3.38
N SER A 83 -0.56 -13.88 2.30
CA SER A 83 0.75 -14.31 1.80
C SER A 83 1.85 -14.04 2.82
N PHE A 84 1.81 -12.89 3.48
CA PHE A 84 2.74 -12.53 4.55
C PHE A 84 2.63 -13.49 5.73
N PHE A 85 1.41 -13.81 6.16
CA PHE A 85 1.19 -14.78 7.24
C PHE A 85 1.69 -16.18 6.85
N ASN A 86 1.40 -16.63 5.62
CA ASN A 86 1.86 -17.92 5.13
C ASN A 86 3.39 -18.03 5.13
N TYR A 87 4.10 -16.94 4.82
CA TYR A 87 5.55 -16.92 4.72
C TYR A 87 6.26 -16.70 6.08
N PHE A 88 5.78 -15.75 6.89
CA PHE A 88 6.44 -15.33 8.13
C PHE A 88 5.78 -15.87 9.41
N SER A 89 4.62 -16.53 9.29
CA SER A 89 3.82 -17.07 10.40
C SER A 89 3.47 -16.04 11.48
N ARG A 90 3.30 -14.78 11.07
CA ARG A 90 2.95 -13.64 11.95
C ARG A 90 2.06 -12.66 11.21
N ALA A 91 1.40 -11.78 11.96
CA ALA A 91 0.58 -10.71 11.40
C ALA A 91 1.42 -9.79 10.49
N ALA A 92 0.83 -9.41 9.36
CA ALA A 92 1.42 -8.46 8.42
C ALA A 92 1.49 -7.05 9.01
N ILE A 93 2.52 -6.31 8.60
CA ILE A 93 2.60 -4.88 8.88
C ILE A 93 1.73 -4.17 7.83
N VAL A 94 0.73 -3.42 8.29
CA VAL A 94 -0.20 -2.68 7.45
C VAL A 94 -0.10 -1.19 7.79
N PRO A 95 0.10 -0.31 6.80
CA PRO A 95 0.03 1.13 7.03
C PRO A 95 -1.33 1.51 7.58
N HIS A 96 -1.36 2.34 8.62
CA HIS A 96 -2.60 2.84 9.21
C HIS A 96 -2.52 4.36 9.35
N ARG A 97 -3.68 5.02 9.30
CA ARG A 97 -3.80 6.45 9.57
C ARG A 97 -3.44 6.76 11.01
N LEU A 98 -2.84 7.92 11.24
CA LEU A 98 -2.61 8.37 12.59
C LEU A 98 -3.93 8.89 13.16
N ILE A 99 -4.30 8.44 14.36
CA ILE A 99 -5.43 9.02 15.08
C ILE A 99 -4.95 10.39 15.55
N SER A 100 -5.37 11.47 14.86
CA SER A 100 -5.10 12.81 15.36
C SER A 100 -5.81 12.96 16.72
N PRO A 101 -5.12 13.41 17.78
CA PRO A 101 -5.82 13.88 18.98
C PRO A 101 -6.82 14.95 18.54
N LYS A 102 -8.06 14.87 19.02
CA LYS A 102 -8.97 16.01 18.92
C LYS A 102 -8.31 17.17 19.67
N ALA A 103 -8.05 18.26 18.97
CA ALA A 103 -7.68 19.54 19.59
C ALA A 103 -8.83 20.04 20.48
#